data_AF-A0A3A4VQD0-F1
#
_entry.id   AF-A0A3A4VQD0-F1
#
_cell.length_a   1.000
_cell.length_b   1.000
_cell.length_c   1.000
_cell.angle_alpha   90.00
_cell.angle_beta   90.00
_cell.angle_gamma   90.00
#
_symmetry.space_group_name_H-M   'P 1'
#
loop_
_entity.id
_entity.type
_entity.pdbx_description
1 polymer ?
#
loop_
_entity_poly.entity_id
_entity_poly.type
_entity_poly.pdbx_seq_one_letter_code
_entity_poly.pdbx_strand_id
1 'polypeptide(L)'
;MSAYFKGDMATPINNWAEAGTQLDNLARAIEKDLVPILSFPEGAPYTIAREWACYIDHLGALFSGEVNHSQKRFCIYLDKVMSQVDAGYHDQKDILLNMFRHGTVHEFDPKVLVNLNKQRLGWAVYSTRGRNQNITLEDGRSFQVSHLKITPHPNLTEQYSLWVSTWCLVDDLIKSIDVFKTGMGNPNERIASWNKVALELVKPTPFDFKIP
;
A
#
# COMPACT_ATOMS: atom_id res chain seq x y z
N MET A 1 6.44 -2.27 -33.17
CA MET A 1 6.71 -1.07 -32.35
C MET A 1 5.37 -0.46 -31.97
N SER A 2 4.87 -0.72 -30.77
CA SER A 2 3.69 -0.04 -30.22
C SER A 2 4.21 0.94 -29.18
N ALA A 3 4.08 2.23 -29.46
CA ALA A 3 4.39 3.29 -28.51
C ALA A 3 3.34 3.24 -27.40
N TYR A 4 3.75 2.79 -26.22
CA TYR A 4 2.97 2.86 -24.98
C TYR A 4 2.84 4.33 -24.54
N PHE A 5 1.96 5.10 -25.18
CA PHE A 5 1.49 6.41 -24.69
C PHE A 5 -0.03 6.39 -24.52
N LYS A 6 -0.53 5.37 -23.83
CA LYS A 6 -1.92 5.32 -23.33
C LYS A 6 -1.89 4.75 -21.92
N GLY A 7 -1.44 5.60 -21.00
CA GLY A 7 -1.41 5.30 -19.58
C GLY A 7 -1.97 6.46 -18.76
N ASP A 8 -3.00 7.16 -19.26
CA ASP A 8 -3.74 8.10 -18.43
C ASP A 8 -4.55 7.28 -17.43
N MET A 9 -3.92 6.86 -16.33
CA MET A 9 -4.55 6.04 -15.28
C MET A 9 -5.62 6.80 -14.50
N ALA A 10 -5.65 8.12 -14.62
CA ALA A 10 -6.69 8.97 -14.06
C ALA A 10 -7.15 10.00 -15.09
N THR A 11 -8.30 9.75 -15.72
CA THR A 11 -9.00 10.75 -16.52
C THR A 11 -10.09 11.41 -15.67
N PRO A 12 -10.39 12.71 -15.87
CA PRO A 12 -11.55 13.33 -15.26
C PRO A 12 -12.84 12.57 -15.62
N ILE A 13 -13.75 12.48 -14.65
CA ILE A 13 -15.02 11.76 -14.72
C ILE A 13 -16.20 12.71 -14.53
N ASN A 14 -17.32 12.39 -15.17
CA ASN A 14 -18.58 13.15 -15.02
C ASN A 14 -19.54 12.51 -14.01
N ASN A 15 -19.40 11.20 -13.79
CA ASN A 15 -20.19 10.45 -12.82
C ASN A 15 -19.32 9.36 -12.18
N TRP A 16 -19.76 8.85 -11.02
CA TRP A 16 -18.97 7.89 -10.25
C TRP A 16 -18.79 6.52 -10.95
N ALA A 17 -19.71 6.14 -11.85
CA ALA A 17 -19.61 4.86 -12.55
C ALA A 17 -18.39 4.80 -13.48
N GLU A 18 -17.96 5.95 -14.04
CA GLU A 18 -16.75 6.05 -14.87
C GLU A 18 -15.45 5.76 -14.08
N ALA A 19 -15.42 6.07 -12.78
CA ALA A 19 -14.30 5.71 -11.91
C ALA A 19 -14.18 4.19 -11.77
N GLY A 20 -15.30 3.46 -11.79
CA GLY A 20 -15.35 2.01 -11.64
C GLY A 20 -14.49 1.28 -12.67
N THR A 21 -14.59 1.65 -13.94
CA THR A 21 -13.79 1.07 -15.02
C THR A 21 -12.29 1.33 -14.85
N GLN A 22 -11.91 2.54 -14.40
CA GLN A 22 -10.50 2.90 -14.17
C GLN A 22 -9.93 2.13 -12.98
N LEU A 23 -10.72 2.01 -11.92
CA LEU A 23 -10.39 1.21 -10.73
C LEU A 23 -10.24 -0.28 -11.07
N ASP A 24 -11.10 -0.83 -11.95
CA ASP A 24 -10.97 -2.22 -12.43
C ASP A 24 -9.72 -2.43 -13.29
N ASN A 25 -9.32 -1.43 -14.07
CA ASN A 25 -8.05 -1.48 -14.78
C ASN A 25 -6.87 -1.50 -13.81
N LEU A 26 -6.94 -0.70 -12.75
CA LEU A 26 -5.90 -0.61 -11.74
C LEU A 26 -5.78 -1.92 -10.93
N ALA A 27 -6.90 -2.53 -10.54
CA ALA A 27 -6.90 -3.85 -9.89
C ALA A 27 -6.19 -4.90 -10.77
N ARG A 28 -6.51 -4.93 -12.07
CA ARG A 28 -5.84 -5.81 -13.04
C ARG A 28 -4.36 -5.49 -13.23
N ALA A 29 -3.96 -4.22 -13.13
CA ALA A 29 -2.55 -3.85 -13.17
C ALA A 29 -1.81 -4.35 -11.93
N ILE A 30 -2.37 -4.15 -10.74
CA ILE A 30 -1.82 -4.66 -9.47
C ILE A 30 -1.65 -6.18 -9.51
N GLU A 31 -2.67 -6.90 -10.00
CA GLU A 31 -2.59 -8.36 -10.17
C GLU A 31 -1.42 -8.75 -11.09
N LYS A 32 -1.30 -8.10 -12.24
CA LYS A 32 -0.25 -8.39 -13.22
C LYS A 32 1.15 -8.03 -12.74
N ASP A 33 1.27 -6.97 -11.95
CA ASP A 33 2.56 -6.47 -11.49
C ASP A 33 3.05 -7.25 -10.26
N LEU A 34 2.17 -7.53 -9.29
CA LEU A 34 2.58 -8.03 -7.98
C LEU A 34 2.40 -9.55 -7.80
N VAL A 35 1.40 -10.17 -8.42
CA VAL A 35 1.16 -11.63 -8.26
C VAL A 35 2.30 -12.48 -8.82
N PRO A 36 2.94 -12.14 -9.96
CA PRO A 36 4.12 -12.88 -10.41
C PRO A 36 5.25 -12.85 -9.37
N ILE A 37 5.47 -11.70 -8.71
CA ILE A 37 6.51 -11.52 -7.70
C ILE A 37 6.24 -12.41 -6.47
N LEU A 38 4.98 -12.54 -6.07
CA LEU A 38 4.56 -13.42 -4.96
C LEU A 38 4.84 -14.91 -5.23
N SER A 39 4.95 -15.31 -6.49
CA SER A 39 5.12 -16.71 -6.89
C SER A 39 6.59 -17.12 -7.00
N PHE A 40 7.55 -16.20 -6.86
CA PHE A 40 8.97 -16.53 -6.85
C PHE A 40 9.39 -17.18 -5.52
N PRO A 41 10.14 -18.31 -5.54
CA PRO A 41 10.52 -19.04 -4.32
C PRO A 41 11.32 -18.23 -3.30
N GLU A 42 12.17 -17.32 -3.77
CA GLU A 42 12.94 -16.40 -2.91
C GLU A 42 12.16 -15.11 -2.59
N GLY A 43 11.08 -14.86 -3.34
CA GLY A 43 10.23 -13.66 -3.24
C GLY A 43 10.98 -12.35 -3.45
N ALA A 44 10.23 -11.24 -3.43
CA ALA A 44 10.78 -9.91 -3.23
C ALA A 44 9.88 -9.15 -2.24
N PRO A 45 9.83 -9.58 -0.97
CA PRO A 45 8.79 -9.16 -0.04
C PRO A 45 8.80 -7.65 0.23
N TYR A 46 9.99 -7.03 0.29
CA TYR A 46 10.11 -5.59 0.43
C TYR A 46 9.79 -4.83 -0.86
N THR A 47 10.03 -5.43 -2.04
CA THR A 47 9.54 -4.87 -3.31
C THR A 47 8.02 -4.85 -3.34
N ILE A 48 7.36 -5.96 -2.96
CA ILE A 48 5.90 -6.01 -2.87
C ILE A 48 5.37 -4.94 -1.92
N ALA A 49 5.97 -4.79 -0.74
CA ALA A 49 5.54 -3.77 0.22
C ALA A 49 5.75 -2.34 -0.28
N ARG A 50 6.83 -2.06 -1.01
CA ARG A 50 7.08 -0.75 -1.64
C ARG A 50 6.07 -0.44 -2.73
N GLU A 51 5.83 -1.38 -3.64
CA GLU A 51 4.85 -1.19 -4.71
C GLU A 51 3.43 -1.07 -4.15
N TRP A 52 3.08 -1.91 -3.17
CA TRP A 52 1.84 -1.76 -2.41
C TRP A 52 1.70 -0.34 -1.84
N ALA A 53 2.74 0.20 -1.22
CA ALA A 53 2.71 1.55 -0.67
C ALA A 53 2.56 2.64 -1.76
N CYS A 54 3.05 2.41 -2.98
CA CYS A 54 2.85 3.31 -4.13
C CYS A 54 1.38 3.31 -4.59
N TYR A 55 0.77 2.13 -4.69
CA TYR A 55 -0.66 2.03 -4.99
C TYR A 55 -1.52 2.68 -3.92
N ILE A 56 -1.20 2.51 -2.63
CA ILE A 56 -1.91 3.15 -1.52
C ILE A 56 -1.81 4.69 -1.60
N ASP A 57 -0.63 5.26 -1.89
CA ASP A 57 -0.49 6.72 -2.03
C ASP A 57 -1.29 7.25 -3.23
N HIS A 58 -1.22 6.56 -4.37
CA HIS A 58 -1.97 6.92 -5.58
C HIS A 58 -3.48 6.86 -5.36
N LEU A 59 -3.98 5.74 -4.84
CA LEU A 59 -5.39 5.56 -4.50
C LEU A 59 -5.85 6.55 -3.42
N GLY A 60 -4.99 6.85 -2.45
CA GLY A 60 -5.22 7.87 -1.45
C GLY A 60 -5.35 9.27 -2.04
N ALA A 61 -4.58 9.60 -3.08
CA ALA A 61 -4.72 10.84 -3.84
C ALA A 61 -6.13 10.91 -4.43
N LEU A 62 -6.49 9.92 -5.27
CA LEU A 62 -7.79 9.85 -5.94
C LEU A 62 -8.97 9.87 -4.96
N PHE A 63 -8.80 9.20 -3.81
CA PHE A 63 -9.83 9.14 -2.76
C PHE A 63 -10.03 10.50 -2.08
N SER A 64 -8.95 11.17 -1.70
CA SER A 64 -9.02 12.37 -0.84
C SER A 64 -8.99 13.71 -1.59
N GLY A 65 -8.58 13.72 -2.86
CA GLY A 65 -8.30 14.95 -3.60
C GLY A 65 -7.03 15.66 -3.13
N GLU A 66 -6.21 15.02 -2.29
CA GLU A 66 -4.94 15.56 -1.82
C GLU A 66 -3.83 15.29 -2.84
N VAL A 67 -3.08 16.32 -3.24
CA VAL A 67 -2.05 16.21 -4.28
C VAL A 67 -0.64 16.45 -3.73
N ASN A 68 -0.52 17.21 -2.65
CA ASN A 68 0.79 17.68 -2.15
C ASN A 68 1.28 16.95 -0.90
N HIS A 69 0.43 16.13 -0.26
CA HIS A 69 0.71 15.56 1.05
C HIS A 69 0.65 14.02 1.01
N SER A 70 1.75 13.38 0.58
CA SER A 70 1.81 11.91 0.46
C SER A 70 1.46 11.19 1.77
N GLN A 71 2.01 11.64 2.89
CA GLN A 71 1.71 11.06 4.20
C GLN A 71 0.20 11.10 4.54
N LYS A 72 -0.45 12.22 4.24
CA LYS A 72 -1.88 12.42 4.47
C LYS A 72 -2.71 11.50 3.58
N ARG A 73 -2.40 11.42 2.27
CA ARG A 73 -3.07 10.52 1.33
C ARG A 73 -2.98 9.06 1.77
N PHE A 74 -1.77 8.63 2.12
CA PHE A 74 -1.47 7.28 2.54
C PHE A 74 -2.30 6.90 3.77
N CYS A 75 -2.23 7.70 4.84
CA CYS A 75 -2.98 7.42 6.06
C CYS A 75 -4.49 7.50 5.87
N ILE A 76 -5.01 8.44 5.06
CA ILE A 76 -6.45 8.51 4.77
C ILE A 76 -6.93 7.24 4.07
N TYR A 77 -6.18 6.72 3.10
CA TYR A 77 -6.59 5.53 2.38
C TYR A 77 -6.55 4.28 3.28
N LEU A 78 -5.51 4.14 4.10
CA LEU A 78 -5.44 3.07 5.10
C LEU A 78 -6.61 3.15 6.09
N ASP A 79 -6.87 4.35 6.61
CA ASP A 79 -7.88 4.60 7.64
C ASP A 79 -9.32 4.41 7.15
N LYS A 80 -9.61 4.88 5.93
CA LYS A 80 -10.98 4.91 5.41
C LYS A 80 -11.31 3.71 4.55
N VAL A 81 -10.38 3.22 3.74
CA VAL A 81 -10.67 2.20 2.72
C VAL A 81 -10.12 0.84 3.11
N MET A 82 -8.81 0.75 3.37
CA MET A 82 -8.20 -0.54 3.73
C MET A 82 -8.75 -1.10 5.04
N SER A 83 -9.12 -0.23 5.99
CA SER A 83 -9.74 -0.62 7.26
C SER A 83 -11.07 -1.37 7.11
N GLN A 84 -11.77 -1.20 5.97
CA GLN A 84 -12.99 -1.95 5.66
C GLN A 84 -12.68 -3.40 5.23
N VAL A 85 -11.45 -3.67 4.82
CA VAL A 85 -10.97 -5.01 4.45
C VAL A 85 -10.32 -5.71 5.66
N ASP A 86 -9.49 -4.97 6.41
CA ASP A 86 -8.88 -5.41 7.66
C ASP A 86 -8.68 -4.21 8.60
N ALA A 87 -9.30 -4.25 9.78
CA ALA A 87 -9.19 -3.20 10.79
C ALA A 87 -7.74 -2.92 11.25
N GLY A 88 -6.83 -3.89 11.10
CA GLY A 88 -5.41 -3.70 11.40
C GLY A 88 -4.78 -2.57 10.60
N TYR A 89 -5.29 -2.24 9.41
CA TYR A 89 -4.79 -1.07 8.67
C TYR A 89 -5.12 0.25 9.36
N HIS A 90 -6.26 0.36 10.05
CA HIS A 90 -6.58 1.53 10.87
C HIS A 90 -5.63 1.64 12.06
N ASP A 91 -5.47 0.54 12.79
CA ASP A 91 -4.67 0.48 14.03
C ASP A 91 -3.18 0.74 13.76
N GLN A 92 -2.67 0.29 12.61
CA GLN A 92 -1.25 0.32 12.29
C GLN A 92 -0.86 1.42 11.29
N LYS A 93 -1.78 2.27 10.81
CA LYS A 93 -1.50 3.24 9.73
C LYS A 93 -0.27 4.12 9.96
N ASP A 94 -0.09 4.61 11.18
CA ASP A 94 1.04 5.48 11.51
C ASP A 94 2.35 4.69 11.56
N ILE A 95 2.31 3.44 12.02
CA ILE A 95 3.48 2.54 11.99
C ILE A 95 3.86 2.21 10.55
N LEU A 96 2.88 1.82 9.72
CA LEU A 96 3.07 1.52 8.30
C LEU A 96 3.68 2.72 7.55
N LEU A 97 3.14 3.93 7.80
CA LEU A 97 3.67 5.17 7.25
C LEU A 97 5.13 5.40 7.69
N ASN A 98 5.41 5.31 8.99
CA ASN A 98 6.74 5.61 9.51
C ASN A 98 7.81 4.59 9.09
N MET A 99 7.41 3.34 8.80
CA MET A 99 8.32 2.30 8.31
C MET A 99 8.66 2.45 6.81
N PHE A 100 7.72 2.89 5.95
CA PHE A 100 7.90 2.91 4.49
C PHE A 100 7.93 4.30 3.82
N ARG A 101 7.51 5.36 4.52
CA ARG A 101 7.29 6.68 3.92
C ARG A 101 7.93 7.84 4.69
N HIS A 102 8.73 7.54 5.72
CA HIS A 102 9.46 8.56 6.49
C HIS A 102 10.95 8.62 6.10
N GLY A 103 11.26 9.00 4.86
CA GLY A 103 12.63 9.08 4.34
C GLY A 103 12.70 9.28 2.84
N THR A 104 13.83 8.91 2.21
CA THR A 104 13.86 8.74 0.76
C THR A 104 12.82 7.69 0.39
N VAL A 105 12.09 7.91 -0.70
CA VAL A 105 10.95 7.09 -1.18
C VAL A 105 11.32 5.61 -1.44
N HIS A 106 12.60 5.25 -1.24
CA HIS A 106 13.24 4.04 -1.76
C HIS A 106 14.24 3.40 -0.79
N GLU A 107 14.08 3.53 0.54
CA GLU A 107 14.85 2.65 1.43
C GLU A 107 14.57 1.18 1.05
N PHE A 108 15.64 0.38 0.97
CA PHE A 108 15.54 -1.02 0.53
C PHE A 108 14.73 -1.84 1.53
N ASP A 109 14.97 -1.59 2.82
CA ASP A 109 14.30 -2.24 3.94
C ASP A 109 13.40 -1.27 4.70
N PRO A 110 12.34 -1.76 5.36
CA PRO A 110 11.49 -0.94 6.21
C PRO A 110 12.27 -0.42 7.42
N LYS A 111 12.06 0.85 7.78
CA LYS A 111 12.75 1.48 8.91
C LYS A 111 12.36 0.83 10.23
N VAL A 112 13.34 0.47 11.05
CA VAL A 112 13.09 0.05 12.44
C VAL A 112 12.66 1.27 13.27
N LEU A 113 11.50 1.19 13.91
CA LEU A 113 11.00 2.23 14.78
C LEU A 113 11.52 2.02 16.21
N VAL A 114 11.80 3.10 16.92
CA VAL A 114 12.25 3.06 18.32
C VAL A 114 11.39 4.02 19.14
N ASN A 115 10.79 3.54 20.22
CA ASN A 115 9.97 4.36 21.11
C ASN A 115 10.81 5.02 22.22
N LEU A 116 10.17 5.85 23.05
CA LEU A 116 10.83 6.56 24.17
C LEU A 116 11.46 5.62 25.21
N ASN A 117 10.93 4.40 25.33
CA ASN A 117 11.45 3.35 26.21
C ASN A 117 12.57 2.52 25.56
N LYS A 118 13.11 2.96 24.41
CA LYS A 118 14.14 2.26 23.61
C LYS A 118 13.70 0.90 23.05
N GLN A 119 12.40 0.58 23.10
CA GLN A 119 11.88 -0.63 22.47
C GLN A 119 11.90 -0.48 20.96
N ARG A 120 12.29 -1.55 20.26
CA ARG A 120 12.49 -1.58 18.81
C ARG A 120 11.36 -2.35 18.15
N LEU A 121 10.76 -1.78 17.11
CA LEU A 121 9.75 -2.42 16.28
C LEU A 121 10.29 -2.59 14.86
N GLY A 122 10.53 -3.84 14.47
CA GLY A 122 10.93 -4.22 13.12
C GLY A 122 9.76 -4.67 12.26
N TRP A 123 9.99 -4.78 10.96
CA TRP A 123 9.04 -5.35 10.01
C TRP A 123 9.42 -6.80 9.70
N ALA A 124 8.51 -7.73 9.95
CA ALA A 124 8.72 -9.15 9.68
C ALA A 124 7.73 -9.64 8.62
N VAL A 125 8.24 -10.29 7.58
CA VAL A 125 7.44 -10.75 6.44
C VAL A 125 7.28 -12.26 6.45
N TYR A 126 6.14 -12.72 5.93
CA TYR A 126 5.96 -14.10 5.53
C TYR A 126 5.17 -14.17 4.22
N SER A 127 5.50 -15.16 3.39
CA SER A 127 4.98 -15.27 2.01
C SER A 127 3.98 -16.40 1.83
N THR A 128 3.40 -16.92 2.91
CA THR A 128 2.33 -17.93 2.82
C THR A 128 0.98 -17.24 2.60
N ARG A 129 0.09 -17.95 1.91
CA ARG A 129 -1.32 -17.55 1.81
C ARG A 129 -1.97 -17.74 3.18
N GLY A 130 -2.62 -16.67 3.66
CA GLY A 130 -3.39 -16.70 4.90
C GLY A 130 -2.98 -15.61 5.88
N ARG A 131 -3.96 -15.13 6.65
CA ARG A 131 -3.75 -14.09 7.66
C ARG A 131 -3.01 -14.58 8.89
N ASN A 132 -3.08 -15.86 9.22
CA ASN A 132 -2.41 -16.44 10.38
C ASN A 132 -1.42 -17.49 9.94
N GLN A 133 -0.22 -17.48 10.53
CA GLN A 133 0.85 -18.40 10.19
C GLN A 133 1.56 -18.87 11.46
N ASN A 134 2.00 -20.12 11.49
CA ASN A 134 2.95 -20.58 12.50
C ASN A 134 4.37 -20.36 11.95
N ILE A 135 5.17 -19.60 12.68
CA ILE A 135 6.59 -19.36 12.38
C ILE A 135 7.42 -20.22 13.31
N THR A 136 8.36 -20.97 12.74
CA THR A 136 9.33 -21.77 13.50
C THR A 136 10.67 -21.09 13.44
N LEU A 137 11.27 -20.86 14.61
CA LEU A 137 12.60 -20.28 14.75
C LEU A 137 13.68 -21.34 14.48
N GLU A 138 14.92 -20.89 14.33
CA GLU A 138 16.09 -21.78 14.18
C GLU A 138 16.26 -22.74 15.37
N ASP A 139 15.84 -22.32 16.57
CA ASP A 139 15.87 -23.16 17.78
C ASP A 139 14.70 -24.16 17.89
N GLY A 140 13.87 -24.26 16.85
CA GLY A 140 12.75 -25.22 16.77
C GLY A 140 11.48 -24.80 17.50
N ARG A 141 11.46 -23.68 18.24
CA ARG A 141 10.22 -23.16 18.83
C ARG A 141 9.33 -22.56 17.75
N SER A 142 8.03 -22.78 17.88
CA SER A 142 7.03 -22.22 16.98
C SER A 142 6.06 -21.31 17.74
N PHE A 143 5.62 -20.25 17.07
CA PHE A 143 4.59 -19.35 17.58
C PHE A 143 3.70 -18.88 16.44
N GLN A 144 2.46 -18.54 16.78
CA GLN A 144 1.49 -18.03 15.81
C GLN A 144 1.68 -16.52 15.63
N VAL A 145 1.72 -16.10 14.37
CA VAL A 145 1.74 -14.70 13.95
C VAL A 145 0.51 -14.41 13.10
N SER A 146 0.17 -13.14 12.99
CA SER A 146 -0.99 -12.68 12.23
C SER A 146 -0.66 -11.41 11.47
N HIS A 147 -1.19 -11.27 10.26
CA HIS A 147 -1.04 -10.08 9.43
C HIS A 147 -1.47 -8.82 10.21
N LEU A 148 -0.63 -7.79 10.16
CA LEU A 148 -0.80 -6.50 10.84
C LEU A 148 -0.89 -6.59 12.37
N LYS A 149 -0.34 -7.65 12.98
CA LYS A 149 -0.18 -7.75 14.43
C LYS A 149 1.27 -7.58 14.85
N ILE A 150 1.45 -6.79 15.91
CA ILE A 150 2.72 -6.65 16.62
C ILE A 150 2.84 -7.79 17.62
N THR A 151 3.98 -8.50 17.59
CA THR A 151 4.30 -9.51 18.61
C THR A 151 5.71 -9.27 19.16
N PRO A 152 5.95 -9.59 20.44
CA PRO A 152 7.30 -9.52 21.01
C PRO A 152 8.21 -10.56 20.37
N HIS A 153 9.49 -10.24 20.24
CA HIS A 153 10.50 -11.18 19.81
C HIS A 153 10.69 -12.25 20.91
N PRO A 154 10.68 -13.55 20.57
CA PRO A 154 10.67 -14.63 21.55
C PRO A 154 11.96 -14.73 22.39
N ASN A 155 13.07 -14.16 21.91
CA ASN A 155 14.39 -14.21 22.58
C ASN A 155 14.97 -12.86 22.97
N LEU A 156 14.36 -11.75 22.56
CA LEU A 156 14.97 -10.44 22.69
C LEU A 156 14.01 -9.55 23.43
N THR A 157 14.35 -9.25 24.67
CA THR A 157 13.66 -8.24 25.47
C THR A 157 13.68 -6.91 24.70
N GLU A 158 12.58 -6.18 24.72
CA GLU A 158 12.44 -4.88 24.06
C GLU A 158 12.45 -4.90 22.52
N GLN A 159 12.42 -6.08 21.89
CA GLN A 159 12.25 -6.19 20.44
C GLN A 159 10.86 -6.71 20.09
N TYR A 160 10.27 -6.11 19.07
CA TYR A 160 8.94 -6.42 18.56
C TYR A 160 9.00 -6.49 17.04
N SER A 161 8.08 -7.27 16.48
CA SER A 161 7.92 -7.39 15.03
C SER A 161 6.47 -7.09 14.65
N LEU A 162 6.27 -6.19 13.69
CA LEU A 162 5.03 -6.09 12.94
C LEU A 162 5.04 -7.18 11.85
N TRP A 163 4.12 -8.12 11.95
CA TRP A 163 4.05 -9.24 11.01
C TRP A 163 3.19 -8.93 9.80
N VAL A 164 3.72 -9.17 8.61
CA VAL A 164 3.07 -8.81 7.36
C VAL A 164 3.13 -9.96 6.35
N SER A 165 1.96 -10.51 6.01
CA SER A 165 1.81 -11.37 4.84
C SER A 165 1.87 -10.53 3.57
N THR A 166 2.80 -10.83 2.67
CA THR A 166 2.88 -10.18 1.35
C THR A 166 1.69 -10.55 0.47
N TRP A 167 1.16 -11.77 0.60
CA TRP A 167 -0.10 -12.17 -0.06
C TRP A 167 -1.27 -11.35 0.46
N CYS A 168 -1.41 -11.18 1.78
CA CYS A 168 -2.50 -10.36 2.30
C CYS A 168 -2.38 -8.89 1.88
N LEU A 169 -1.17 -8.31 1.79
CA LEU A 169 -1.03 -6.95 1.27
C LEU A 169 -1.63 -6.78 -0.13
N VAL A 170 -1.35 -7.72 -1.04
CA VAL A 170 -1.83 -7.65 -2.42
C VAL A 170 -3.33 -7.96 -2.50
N ASP A 171 -3.78 -9.03 -1.83
CA ASP A 171 -5.19 -9.41 -1.79
C ASP A 171 -6.06 -8.30 -1.18
N ASP A 172 -5.59 -7.68 -0.10
CA ASP A 172 -6.33 -6.63 0.60
C ASP A 172 -6.36 -5.32 -0.19
N LEU A 173 -5.28 -5.00 -0.91
CA LEU A 173 -5.24 -3.86 -1.84
C LEU A 173 -6.21 -4.04 -3.02
N ILE A 174 -6.30 -5.25 -3.59
CA ILE A 174 -7.28 -5.52 -4.66
C ILE A 174 -8.71 -5.39 -4.12
N LYS A 175 -9.00 -5.98 -2.95
CA LYS A 175 -10.31 -5.85 -2.30
C LYS A 175 -10.65 -4.41 -1.91
N SER A 176 -9.67 -3.61 -1.54
CA SER A 176 -9.90 -2.20 -1.18
C SER A 176 -10.37 -1.37 -2.37
N ILE A 177 -10.06 -1.80 -3.60
CA ILE A 177 -10.58 -1.17 -4.81
C ILE A 177 -12.09 -1.36 -4.91
N ASP A 178 -12.63 -2.53 -4.58
CA ASP A 178 -14.08 -2.74 -4.52
C ASP A 178 -14.74 -1.87 -3.43
N VAL A 179 -14.08 -1.75 -2.27
CA VAL A 179 -14.52 -0.81 -1.22
C VAL A 179 -14.52 0.63 -1.72
N PHE A 180 -13.48 1.04 -2.46
CA PHE A 180 -13.41 2.37 -3.08
C PHE A 180 -14.58 2.57 -4.06
N LYS A 181 -14.85 1.59 -4.93
CA LYS A 181 -15.91 1.64 -5.95
C LYS A 181 -17.30 1.78 -5.35
N THR A 182 -17.59 1.12 -4.24
CA THR A 182 -18.93 1.14 -3.60
C THR A 182 -19.33 2.51 -3.05
N GLY A 183 -18.46 3.53 -3.14
CA GLY A 183 -18.87 4.92 -3.04
C GLY A 183 -19.02 5.36 -1.58
N MET A 184 -17.96 5.18 -0.79
CA MET A 184 -17.89 5.78 0.54
C MET A 184 -18.01 7.32 0.45
N GLY A 185 -19.03 7.89 1.10
CA GLY A 185 -19.23 9.34 1.20
C GLY A 185 -20.13 9.93 0.11
N ASN A 186 -20.07 11.26 -0.08
CA ASN A 186 -20.92 11.98 -1.02
C ASN A 186 -20.37 11.85 -2.47
N PRO A 187 -21.13 11.32 -3.44
CA PRO A 187 -20.65 11.12 -4.81
C PRO A 187 -20.09 12.38 -5.49
N ASN A 188 -20.66 13.56 -5.22
CA ASN A 188 -20.19 14.81 -5.83
C ASN A 188 -18.82 15.21 -5.29
N GLU A 189 -18.57 15.03 -3.99
CA GLU A 189 -17.26 15.27 -3.38
C GLU A 189 -16.21 14.30 -3.92
N ARG A 190 -16.61 13.06 -4.21
CA ARG A 190 -15.76 12.03 -4.79
C ARG A 190 -15.34 12.37 -6.21
N ILE A 191 -16.30 12.77 -7.04
CA ILE A 191 -16.02 13.24 -8.41
C ILE A 191 -15.10 14.46 -8.37
N ALA A 192 -15.35 15.43 -7.49
CA ALA A 192 -14.50 16.60 -7.34
C ALA A 192 -13.07 16.24 -6.91
N SER A 193 -12.93 15.32 -5.94
CA SER A 193 -11.64 14.84 -5.44
C SER A 193 -10.85 14.11 -6.53
N TRP A 194 -11.52 13.19 -7.24
CA TRP A 194 -10.95 12.46 -8.37
C TRP A 194 -10.48 13.41 -9.46
N ASN A 195 -11.36 14.31 -9.92
CA ASN A 195 -11.06 15.23 -11.02
C ASN A 195 -9.93 16.18 -10.68
N LYS A 196 -9.87 16.66 -9.43
CA LYS A 196 -8.74 17.47 -8.97
C LYS A 196 -7.42 16.72 -9.14
N VAL A 197 -7.34 15.46 -8.72
CA VAL A 197 -6.12 14.66 -8.82
C VAL A 197 -5.81 14.28 -10.28
N ALA A 198 -6.81 13.85 -11.04
CA ALA A 198 -6.66 13.52 -12.45
C ALA A 198 -6.10 14.70 -13.25
N LEU A 199 -6.63 15.90 -13.04
CA LEU A 199 -6.15 17.13 -13.68
C LEU A 199 -4.70 17.48 -13.29
N GLU A 200 -4.27 17.16 -12.08
CA GLU A 200 -2.87 17.37 -11.69
C GLU A 200 -1.93 16.31 -12.29
N LEU A 201 -2.37 15.05 -12.37
CA LEU A 201 -1.56 13.95 -12.91
C LEU A 201 -1.31 14.08 -14.43
N VAL A 202 -2.22 14.70 -15.18
CA VAL A 202 -2.05 14.92 -16.63
C VAL A 202 -1.16 16.12 -16.96
N LYS A 203 -0.77 16.94 -15.96
CA LYS A 203 0.11 18.09 -16.23
C LYS A 203 1.50 17.59 -16.60
N PRO A 204 2.03 17.98 -17.76
CA PRO A 204 3.41 17.66 -18.11
C PRO A 204 4.36 18.24 -17.07
N THR A 205 5.31 17.43 -16.61
CA THR A 205 6.44 17.97 -15.84
C THR A 205 7.45 18.54 -16.85
N PRO A 206 7.69 19.86 -16.86
CA PRO A 206 8.66 20.43 -17.78
C PRO A 206 10.05 19.90 -17.45
N PHE A 207 10.70 19.29 -18.44
CA PHE A 207 12.05 18.75 -18.32
C PHE A 207 12.83 19.10 -19.58
N ASP A 208 13.92 19.85 -19.43
CA ASP A 208 14.79 20.25 -20.53
C ASP A 208 15.80 19.12 -20.83
N PHE A 209 15.38 18.16 -21.67
CA PHE A 209 16.27 17.11 -22.14
C PHE A 209 16.99 17.55 -23.43
N LYS A 210 18.29 17.30 -23.50
CA LYS A 210 19.08 17.52 -24.72
C LYS A 210 18.98 16.29 -25.62
N ILE A 211 18.62 16.50 -26.88
CA ILE A 211 18.72 15.46 -27.91
C ILE A 211 20.14 15.52 -28.48
N PRO A 212 20.92 14.42 -28.46
CA PRO A 212 22.25 14.38 -29.05
C PRO A 212 22.25 14.55 -30.56
#